data_AF-A0A2D5UHX5-F1
#
_entry.id   AF-A0A2D5UHX5-F1
#
_cell.length_a   1.000
_cell.length_b   1.000
_cell.length_c   1.000
_cell.angle_alpha   90.00
_cell.angle_beta   90.00
_cell.angle_gamma   90.00
#
_symmetry.space_group_name_H-M   'P 1'
#
loop_
_entity.id
_entity.type
_entity.pdbx_description
1 polymer ?
#
loop_
_entity_poly.entity_id
_entity_poly.type
_entity_poly.pdbx_seq_one_letter_code
_entity_poly.pdbx_strand_id
1 'polypeptide(L)'
;MNKSINLTIAKPKLPVLLQVSATIIIVMGIVGFLFFAGASIYQYYNPQFLDDLSNNNNLLIPLNFYIIIQVLLHAILIVSGFLIFKLKKIGFYLFISVFLIMLASEVFLENKLILSYIIVGLILAFILMRYYRRFV
;
A
#
# COMPACT_ATOMS: atom_id res chain seq x y z
N MET A 1 4.54 -45.55 -33.52
CA MET A 1 4.80 -45.00 -32.16
C MET A 1 4.56 -43.50 -32.21
N ASN A 2 3.42 -43.04 -31.70
CA ASN A 2 3.04 -41.62 -31.72
C ASN A 2 3.71 -40.94 -30.52
N LYS A 3 4.73 -40.10 -30.75
CA LYS A 3 5.34 -39.27 -29.69
C LYS A 3 4.37 -38.13 -29.38
N SER A 4 3.62 -38.23 -28.29
CA SER A 4 2.88 -37.10 -27.75
C SER A 4 3.89 -36.05 -27.28
N ILE A 5 3.93 -34.93 -27.98
CA ILE A 5 4.75 -33.77 -27.62
C ILE A 5 4.06 -33.15 -26.40
N ASN A 6 4.63 -33.40 -25.22
CA ASN A 6 4.18 -32.81 -23.97
C ASN A 6 4.69 -31.35 -23.96
N LEU A 7 3.89 -30.43 -24.52
CA LEU A 7 4.15 -29.00 -24.44
C LEU A 7 3.93 -28.56 -22.99
N THR A 8 4.97 -28.62 -22.18
CA THR A 8 4.99 -27.95 -20.87
C THR A 8 4.82 -26.46 -21.10
N ILE A 9 3.60 -25.97 -20.92
CA ILE A 9 3.26 -24.55 -20.94
C ILE A 9 4.11 -23.89 -19.83
N ALA A 10 5.18 -23.20 -20.23
CA ALA A 10 6.04 -22.51 -19.30
C ALA A 10 5.21 -21.47 -18.53
N LYS A 11 5.17 -21.58 -17.19
CA LYS A 11 4.47 -20.61 -16.35
C LYS A 11 5.10 -19.23 -16.58
N PRO A 12 4.29 -18.17 -16.79
CA PRO A 12 4.82 -16.83 -16.98
C PRO A 12 5.63 -16.42 -15.76
N LYS A 13 6.93 -16.17 -15.94
CA LYS A 13 7.82 -15.72 -14.88
C LYS A 13 7.53 -14.24 -14.59
N LEU A 14 7.28 -13.92 -13.33
CA LEU A 14 7.06 -12.54 -12.88
C LEU A 14 8.32 -11.71 -13.17
N PRO A 15 8.24 -10.57 -13.90
CA PRO A 15 9.41 -9.75 -14.16
C PRO A 15 10.02 -9.21 -12.87
N VAL A 16 11.35 -9.07 -12.84
CA VAL A 16 12.09 -8.61 -11.66
C VAL A 16 11.59 -7.26 -11.16
N LEU A 17 11.34 -6.29 -12.05
CA LEU A 17 10.82 -4.98 -11.66
C LEU A 17 9.45 -5.09 -10.97
N LEU A 18 8.59 -6.00 -11.41
CA LEU A 18 7.28 -6.21 -10.82
C LEU A 18 7.38 -6.91 -9.46
N GLN A 19 8.31 -7.86 -9.31
CA GLN A 19 8.64 -8.48 -8.03
C GLN A 19 9.11 -7.45 -7.01
N VAL A 20 10.03 -6.58 -7.41
CA VAL A 20 10.56 -5.51 -6.56
C VAL A 20 9.46 -4.54 -6.17
N SER A 21 8.65 -4.05 -7.11
CA SER A 21 7.52 -3.16 -6.81
C SER A 21 6.52 -3.80 -5.85
N ALA A 22 6.12 -5.05 -6.08
CA ALA A 22 5.19 -5.75 -5.20
C ALA A 22 5.76 -5.95 -3.79
N THR A 23 7.06 -6.23 -3.69
CA THR A 23 7.76 -6.35 -2.40
C THR A 23 7.79 -5.03 -1.65
N ILE A 24 8.12 -3.93 -2.34
CA ILE A 24 8.12 -2.58 -1.75
C ILE A 24 6.71 -2.23 -1.22
N ILE A 25 5.67 -2.48 -2.01
CA ILE A 25 4.27 -2.24 -1.61
C ILE A 25 3.92 -3.03 -0.34
N ILE A 26 4.30 -4.30 -0.26
CA ILE A 26 4.05 -5.14 0.92
C ILE A 26 4.83 -4.61 2.13
N VAL A 27 6.12 -4.29 1.97
CA VAL A 27 6.95 -3.80 3.07
C VAL A 27 6.41 -2.47 3.61
N MET A 28 6.07 -1.53 2.72
CA MET A 28 5.41 -0.26 3.12
C MET A 28 4.11 -0.53 3.87
N GLY A 29 3.28 -1.44 3.36
CA GLY A 29 2.05 -1.87 4.01
C GLY A 29 2.28 -2.44 5.40
N ILE A 30 3.25 -3.35 5.58
CA ILE A 30 3.57 -3.97 6.87
C ILE A 30 4.10 -2.93 7.86
N VAL A 31 5.07 -2.10 7.44
CA VAL A 31 5.67 -1.10 8.32
C VAL A 31 4.63 -0.11 8.82
N GLY A 32 3.81 0.43 7.92
CA GLY A 32 2.75 1.36 8.32
C GLY A 32 1.64 0.68 9.12
N PHE A 33 1.24 -0.54 8.76
CA PHE A 33 0.27 -1.31 9.55
C PHE A 33 0.74 -1.50 11.00
N LEU A 34 1.99 -1.92 11.20
CA LEU A 34 2.56 -2.11 12.53
C LEU A 34 2.65 -0.79 13.31
N PHE A 35 3.04 0.29 12.63
CA PHE A 35 3.11 1.61 13.24
C PHE A 35 1.74 2.10 13.74
N PHE A 36 0.73 2.09 12.88
CA PHE A 36 -0.60 2.57 13.23
C PHE A 36 -1.35 1.62 14.17
N ALA A 37 -1.21 0.30 14.00
CA ALA A 37 -1.78 -0.66 14.93
C ALA A 37 -1.13 -0.54 16.32
N GLY A 38 0.19 -0.32 16.37
CA GLY A 38 0.92 -0.04 17.60
C GLY A 38 0.41 1.23 18.28
N ALA A 39 0.20 2.31 17.52
CA ALA A 39 -0.39 3.54 18.03
C ALA A 39 -1.81 3.32 18.60
N SER A 40 -2.66 2.54 17.92
CA SER A 40 -3.99 2.16 18.45
C SER A 40 -3.90 1.35 19.73
N ILE A 41 -3.01 0.36 19.81
CA ILE A 41 -2.81 -0.45 21.02
C ILE A 41 -2.32 0.45 22.16
N TYR A 42 -1.36 1.33 21.90
CA TYR A 42 -0.83 2.25 22.91
C TYR A 42 -1.90 3.19 23.45
N GLN A 43 -2.76 3.72 22.57
CA GLN A 43 -3.90 4.54 22.96
C GLN A 43 -4.87 3.78 23.88
N TYR A 44 -5.12 2.50 23.61
CA TYR A 44 -6.00 1.70 24.48
C TYR A 44 -5.50 1.66 25.94
N TYR A 45 -4.18 1.63 26.14
CA TYR A 45 -3.57 1.71 27.48
C TYR A 45 -3.43 3.13 28.02
N ASN A 46 -3.31 4.13 27.14
CA ASN A 46 -3.18 5.55 27.49
C ASN A 46 -4.19 6.40 26.70
N PRO A 47 -5.46 6.48 27.14
CA PRO A 47 -6.53 7.11 26.37
C PRO A 47 -6.28 8.59 26.04
N GLN A 48 -5.56 9.31 26.91
CA GLN A 48 -5.23 10.72 26.76
C GLN A 48 -4.13 10.99 25.73
N PHE A 49 -3.33 9.97 25.36
CA PHE A 49 -2.17 10.12 24.50
C PHE A 49 -2.48 10.84 23.18
N LEU A 50 -3.60 10.51 22.54
CA LEU A 50 -3.99 11.07 21.26
C LEU A 50 -4.73 12.39 21.38
N ASP A 51 -5.41 12.62 22.50
CA ASP A 51 -6.04 13.91 22.79
C ASP A 51 -4.96 14.97 23.06
N ASP A 52 -3.91 14.62 23.82
CA ASP A 52 -2.75 15.47 24.07
C ASP A 52 -1.97 15.75 22.77
N LEU A 53 -1.82 14.75 21.90
CA LEU A 53 -1.14 14.91 20.61
C LEU A 53 -1.97 15.74 19.61
N SER A 54 -3.29 15.58 19.62
CA SER A 54 -4.22 16.31 18.75
C SER A 54 -4.32 17.78 19.13
N ASN A 55 -4.45 18.07 20.44
CA ASN A 55 -4.57 19.43 20.97
C ASN A 55 -3.27 20.23 20.79
N ASN A 56 -2.10 19.60 20.92
CA ASN A 56 -0.82 20.28 20.66
C ASN A 56 -0.59 20.60 19.17
N ASN A 57 -1.28 19.92 18.25
CA ASN A 57 -1.08 20.05 16.81
C ASN A 57 -2.27 20.70 16.06
N ASN A 58 -3.29 21.21 16.76
CA ASN A 58 -4.48 21.84 16.17
C ASN A 58 -5.16 20.99 15.08
N LEU A 59 -5.20 19.67 15.26
CA LEU A 59 -5.76 18.77 14.26
C LEU A 59 -7.30 18.79 14.29
N LEU A 60 -7.92 19.04 13.13
CA LEU A 60 -9.38 19.16 12.95
C LEU A 60 -10.13 17.81 13.02
N ILE A 61 -9.41 16.68 12.94
CA ILE A 61 -9.99 15.33 12.88
C ILE A 61 -9.56 14.56 14.13
N PRO A 62 -10.47 13.81 14.80
CA PRO A 62 -10.10 12.95 15.91
C PRO A 62 -9.03 11.96 15.46
N LEU A 63 -7.85 12.00 16.08
CA LEU A 63 -6.70 11.19 15.65
C LEU A 63 -7.00 9.68 15.65
N ASN A 64 -7.91 9.24 16.52
CA ASN A 64 -8.39 7.86 16.59
C ASN A 64 -8.98 7.38 15.26
N PHE A 65 -9.81 8.20 14.64
CA PHE A 65 -10.46 7.87 13.38
C PHE A 65 -9.44 7.80 12.25
N TYR A 66 -8.48 8.73 12.24
CA TYR A 66 -7.37 8.73 11.32
C TYR A 66 -6.52 7.45 11.43
N ILE A 67 -6.15 7.02 12.65
CA ILE A 67 -5.36 5.80 12.85
C ILE A 67 -6.11 4.56 12.34
N ILE A 68 -7.40 4.41 12.64
CA ILE A 68 -8.19 3.25 12.17
C ILE A 68 -8.21 3.20 10.64
N ILE A 69 -8.44 4.34 9.98
CA ILE A 69 -8.39 4.42 8.51
C ILE A 69 -7.00 4.02 8.01
N GLN A 70 -5.93 4.51 8.64
CA GLN A 70 -4.58 4.17 8.21
C GLN A 70 -4.28 2.68 8.37
N VAL A 71 -4.68 2.04 9.48
CA VAL A 71 -4.53 0.59 9.66
C VAL A 71 -5.22 -0.17 8.52
N LEU A 72 -6.45 0.22 8.17
CA LEU A 72 -7.20 -0.41 7.09
C LEU A 72 -6.54 -0.18 5.72
N LEU A 73 -6.12 1.03 5.41
CA LEU A 73 -5.44 1.36 4.15
C LEU A 73 -4.15 0.55 3.98
N HIS A 74 -3.34 0.44 5.02
CA HIS A 74 -2.11 -0.35 4.98
C HIS A 74 -2.39 -1.85 4.85
N ALA A 75 -3.44 -2.37 5.50
CA ALA A 75 -3.86 -3.75 5.30
C ALA A 75 -4.30 -4.03 3.84
N ILE A 76 -5.06 -3.11 3.24
CA ILE A 76 -5.44 -3.20 1.81
C ILE A 76 -4.20 -3.09 0.92
N LEU A 77 -3.22 -2.25 1.28
CA LEU A 77 -1.97 -2.12 0.54
C LEU A 77 -1.19 -3.45 0.52
N ILE A 78 -1.10 -4.15 1.66
CA ILE A 78 -0.51 -5.50 1.75
C ILE A 78 -1.23 -6.47 0.80
N VAL A 79 -2.56 -6.49 0.86
CA VAL A 79 -3.40 -7.34 -0.03
C VAL A 79 -3.16 -7.00 -1.50
N SER A 80 -3.05 -5.71 -1.84
CA SER A 80 -2.76 -5.25 -3.20
C SER A 80 -1.42 -5.80 -3.71
N GLY A 81 -0.37 -5.77 -2.88
CA GLY A 81 0.95 -6.30 -3.21
C GLY A 81 0.93 -7.81 -3.43
N PHE A 82 0.22 -8.57 -2.59
CA PHE A 82 0.02 -10.01 -2.80
C PHE A 82 -0.73 -10.33 -4.11
N LEU A 83 -1.72 -9.50 -4.48
CA LEU A 83 -2.45 -9.67 -5.74
C LEU A 83 -1.58 -9.34 -6.95
N ILE A 84 -0.69 -8.35 -6.84
CA ILE A 84 0.31 -8.03 -7.88
C ILE A 84 1.30 -9.19 -8.04
N PHE A 85 1.75 -9.82 -6.95
CA PHE A 85 2.56 -11.05 -7.01
C PHE A 85 1.86 -12.19 -7.76
N LYS A 86 0.54 -12.28 -7.61
CA LYS A 86 -0.32 -13.23 -8.33
C LYS A 86 -0.71 -12.76 -9.73
N LEU A 87 -0.11 -11.68 -10.24
CA LEU A 87 -0.37 -11.10 -11.57
C LEU A 87 -1.83 -10.67 -11.81
N LYS A 88 -2.58 -10.40 -10.73
CA LYS A 88 -3.99 -10.00 -10.85
C LYS A 88 -4.11 -8.49 -11.04
N LYS A 89 -4.74 -8.06 -12.13
CA LYS A 89 -5.01 -6.64 -12.44
C LYS A 89 -5.74 -5.90 -11.30
N ILE A 90 -6.61 -6.59 -10.57
CA ILE A 90 -7.31 -6.02 -9.41
C ILE A 90 -6.34 -5.50 -8.33
N GLY A 91 -5.14 -6.10 -8.19
CA GLY A 91 -4.11 -5.61 -7.27
C GLY A 91 -3.57 -4.23 -7.64
N PHE A 92 -3.45 -3.92 -8.94
CA PHE A 92 -3.04 -2.59 -9.40
C PHE A 92 -4.11 -1.54 -9.09
N TYR A 93 -5.38 -1.83 -9.37
CA TYR A 93 -6.46 -0.88 -9.08
C TYR A 93 -6.58 -0.61 -7.57
N LEU A 94 -6.46 -1.66 -6.74
CA LEU A 94 -6.42 -1.51 -5.28
C LEU A 94 -5.25 -0.64 -4.83
N PHE A 95 -4.05 -0.87 -5.38
CA PHE A 95 -2.89 -0.03 -5.07
C PHE A 95 -3.15 1.45 -5.40
N ILE A 96 -3.66 1.77 -6.59
CA ILE A 96 -3.95 3.15 -6.99
C ILE A 96 -4.99 3.80 -6.08
N SER A 97 -6.10 3.10 -5.80
CA SER A 97 -7.14 3.63 -4.93
C SER A 97 -6.63 3.91 -3.52
N VAL A 98 -5.90 2.96 -2.91
CA VAL A 98 -5.31 3.16 -1.58
C VAL A 98 -4.28 4.29 -1.61
N PHE A 99 -3.41 4.32 -2.61
CA PHE A 99 -2.39 5.37 -2.73
C PHE A 99 -3.01 6.77 -2.81
N LEU A 100 -4.08 6.96 -3.57
CA LEU A 100 -4.77 8.25 -3.67
C LEU A 100 -5.43 8.67 -2.35
N ILE A 101 -6.05 7.72 -1.62
CA ILE A 101 -6.66 8.01 -0.32
C ILE A 101 -5.58 8.35 0.72
N MET A 102 -4.49 7.59 0.76
CA MET A 102 -3.35 7.88 1.63
C MET A 102 -2.76 9.25 1.30
N LEU A 103 -2.58 9.57 0.01
CA LEU A 103 -2.08 10.87 -0.40
C LEU A 103 -2.99 12.00 0.07
N ALA A 104 -4.31 11.88 -0.14
CA ALA A 104 -5.27 12.86 0.35
C ALA A 104 -5.13 13.05 1.87
N SER A 105 -5.00 11.96 2.62
CA SER A 105 -4.84 12.01 4.08
C SER A 105 -3.56 12.72 4.53
N GLU A 106 -2.46 12.57 3.80
CA GLU A 106 -1.18 13.24 4.08
C GLU A 106 -1.22 14.74 3.75
N VAL A 107 -1.95 15.13 2.69
CA VAL A 107 -2.16 16.56 2.35
C VAL A 107 -2.90 17.26 3.49
N PHE A 108 -3.94 16.63 4.05
CA PHE A 108 -4.72 17.20 5.15
C PHE A 108 -3.93 17.36 6.46
N LEU A 109 -2.84 16.59 6.64
CA LEU A 109 -2.00 16.64 7.84
C LEU A 109 -0.72 17.48 7.66
N GLU A 110 -0.58 18.19 6.54
CA GLU A 110 0.58 19.05 6.24
C GLU A 110 1.94 18.33 6.41
N ASN A 111 2.00 17.03 6.06
CA ASN A 111 3.21 16.24 6.27
C ASN A 111 4.35 16.73 5.35
N LYS A 112 5.46 17.16 5.94
CA LYS A 112 6.66 17.64 5.22
C LYS A 112 7.28 16.58 4.29
N LEU A 113 7.01 15.30 4.52
CA LEU A 113 7.53 14.19 3.72
C LEU A 113 6.63 13.81 2.53
N ILE A 114 5.51 14.51 2.34
CA ILE A 114 4.51 14.17 1.31
C ILE A 114 5.09 14.08 -0.11
N LEU A 115 6.06 14.94 -0.45
CA LEU A 115 6.67 14.96 -1.77
C LEU A 115 7.42 13.65 -2.07
N SER A 116 8.09 13.08 -1.06
CA SER A 116 8.76 11.77 -1.21
C SER A 116 7.75 10.65 -1.43
N TYR A 117 6.61 10.72 -0.75
CA TYR A 117 5.52 9.76 -0.89
C TYR A 117 4.90 9.79 -2.29
N ILE A 118 4.69 11.00 -2.84
CA ILE A 118 4.21 11.22 -4.21
C ILE A 118 5.18 10.60 -5.21
N ILE A 119 6.47 10.93 -5.11
CA ILE A 119 7.48 10.45 -6.07
C ILE A 119 7.55 8.92 -6.09
N VAL A 120 7.65 8.29 -4.91
CA VAL A 120 7.72 6.82 -4.80
C VAL A 120 6.45 6.17 -5.36
N GLY A 121 5.28 6.69 -4.98
CA GLY A 121 4.01 6.15 -5.45
C GLY A 121 3.79 6.28 -6.95
N LEU A 122 4.19 7.41 -7.55
CA LEU A 122 4.13 7.60 -9.01
C LEU A 122 5.07 6.67 -9.77
N ILE A 123 6.28 6.44 -9.25
CA ILE A 123 7.24 5.48 -9.84
C ILE A 123 6.64 4.07 -9.83
N LEU A 124 6.08 3.64 -8.70
CA LEU A 124 5.42 2.34 -8.58
C LEU A 124 4.21 2.24 -9.52
N ALA A 125 3.35 3.26 -9.54
CA ALA A 125 2.20 3.33 -10.44
C ALA A 125 2.61 3.20 -11.91
N PHE A 126 3.67 3.90 -12.32
CA PHE A 126 4.18 3.84 -13.70
C PHE A 126 4.70 2.45 -14.07
N ILE A 127 5.47 1.79 -13.19
CA ILE A 127 5.96 0.42 -13.41
C ILE A 127 4.79 -0.54 -13.59
N LEU A 128 3.79 -0.48 -12.69
CA LEU A 128 2.61 -1.33 -12.73
C LEU A 128 1.77 -1.07 -13.99
N MET A 129 1.53 0.21 -14.32
CA MET A 129 0.77 0.60 -15.52
C MET A 129 1.45 0.10 -16.80
N ARG A 130 2.77 0.30 -16.93
CA ARG A 130 3.52 -0.18 -18.09
C ARG A 130 3.44 -1.70 -18.24
N TYR A 131 3.47 -2.43 -17.14
CA TYR A 131 3.32 -3.89 -17.18
C TYR A 131 1.92 -4.30 -17.60
N TYR A 132 0.88 -3.82 -16.91
CA TYR A 132 -0.49 -4.28 -17.17
C TYR A 132 -1.08 -3.79 -18.49
N ARG A 133 -0.54 -2.71 -19.08
CA ARG A 133 -0.86 -2.27 -20.44
C ARG A 133 -0.39 -3.26 -21.52
N ARG A 134 0.64 -4.08 -21.26
CA ARG A 134 1.12 -5.08 -22.23
C ARG A 134 0.24 -6.34 -22.34
N PHE A 135 -0.74 -6.49 -21.45
CA PHE A 135 -1.66 -7.65 -21.40
C PHE A 135 -3.12 -7.23 -21.62
N VAL A 136 -3.33 -6.11 -22.30
CA VAL A 136 -4.61 -5.65 -22.88
C VAL A 136 -4.40 -5.64 -24.38
#